data_AF-A0A844QJA7-F1
#
_entry.id   AF-A0A844QJA7-F1
#
_cell.length_a   1.000
_cell.length_b   1.000
_cell.length_c   1.000
_cell.angle_alpha   90.00
_cell.angle_beta   90.00
_cell.angle_gamma   90.00
#
_symmetry.space_group_name_H-M   'P 1'
#
loop_
_entity.id
_entity.type
_entity.pdbx_description
1 polymer ?
#
loop_
_entity_poly.entity_id
_entity_poly.type
_entity_poly.pdbx_seq_one_letter_code
_entity_poly.pdbx_strand_id
1 'polypeptide(L)'
;MRRFGFLGGLSITFKLILGAVFVNLAAFASSILIVDRMAGADLQALAIDGWAMRTGQIAAAAAGGIGSKTPDLVAEAYAGYQADPDRRLLMAAAFGADTVEIAGFVAPGVDAAPIEAAIAALVAAAPETIRTTRLDGSVVMVAPAGRAPSGRPLGHIALAWNTAPIEDVSGSLYAGLALVQTVSTLFLIVLLSWIVGRLICKPLRALAGRVDALAAGDLDPPVAQRRRVDEIGHVARALEDFRAILAERRAADRDVEAQRHDIERERVRNEAARAAAAKLQSAVVRLLGAGLVRLADGDLTTRLTVDVPAEFRKFRDDFNRAMDRLQDTIGRVADTGCRLESGAGGVRAAAVEFARRAEQQAAALEQTVAAVNDVASSVTATAKGAAETRAAMSEVARDADRAATVVSQTIVAMTGIEKSSREITKITGVIDEIAFQTNLLALNARVEAARAGEAGKGFAVVAQEVRALARRSAEAAREIKQLIKVSASEVKDGTRLVSETGEFIDSIGGRVGSLDAIVSIIAKAAEEQAQTLRDVDRAINGIDAATRRGAALAEQFAATGHTVAHDGAALMDLIADFRVEAGYRVGGPASLTPSHQAGSPPVPRAATDGATALALDAETDGWREF
;
A
#
# COMPACT_ATOMS: atom_id res chain seq x y z
N MET A 1 33.29 77.50 37.09
CA MET A 1 32.10 76.73 36.64
C MET A 1 31.92 76.91 35.14
N ARG A 2 32.48 76.00 34.35
CA ARG A 2 32.32 75.90 32.89
C ARG A 2 31.53 74.61 32.65
N ARG A 3 30.32 74.67 32.07
CA ARG A 3 29.66 73.52 31.42
C ARG A 3 28.53 73.98 30.48
N PHE A 4 28.70 73.60 29.21
CA PHE A 4 27.74 73.51 28.09
C PHE A 4 26.92 74.74 27.67
N GLY A 5 27.56 75.63 26.90
CA GLY A 5 26.90 76.66 26.07
C GLY A 5 27.12 76.43 24.58
N PHE A 6 26.57 75.36 23.99
CA PHE A 6 26.73 75.06 22.56
C PHE A 6 25.43 75.06 21.74
N LEU A 7 24.26 75.31 22.36
CA LEU A 7 22.94 75.26 21.69
C LEU A 7 22.18 76.60 21.67
N GLY A 8 22.80 77.69 22.14
CA GLY A 8 22.18 79.02 22.21
C GLY A 8 22.02 79.72 20.86
N GLY A 9 22.96 79.54 19.93
CA GLY A 9 23.00 80.27 18.64
C GLY A 9 22.35 79.57 17.44
N LEU A 10 21.75 78.40 17.63
CA LEU A 10 21.13 77.64 16.55
C LEU A 10 19.67 78.07 16.34
N SER A 11 19.31 78.36 15.08
CA SER A 11 17.94 78.69 14.65
C SER A 11 16.93 77.63 15.14
N ILE A 12 15.72 78.07 15.47
CA ILE A 12 14.59 77.20 15.87
C ILE A 12 14.38 76.06 14.85
N THR A 13 14.61 76.32 13.57
CA THR A 13 14.52 75.29 12.51
C THR A 13 15.60 74.22 12.63
N PHE A 14 16.83 74.60 12.98
CA PHE A 14 17.92 73.63 13.18
C PHE A 14 17.68 72.79 14.44
N LYS A 15 17.09 73.37 15.48
CA LYS A 15 16.69 72.65 16.70
C LYS A 15 15.56 71.64 16.44
N LEU A 16 14.58 71.98 15.61
CA LEU A 16 13.53 71.06 15.18
C LEU A 16 14.07 69.91 14.32
N ILE A 17 15.03 70.19 13.44
CA ILE A 17 15.72 69.18 12.64
C ILE A 17 16.52 68.22 13.54
N LEU A 18 17.32 68.76 14.47
CA LEU A 18 18.09 67.97 15.41
C LEU A 18 17.16 67.12 16.30
N GLY A 19 16.01 67.68 16.70
CA GLY A 19 14.96 66.97 17.43
C GLY A 19 14.34 65.82 16.64
N ALA A 20 14.03 66.02 15.36
CA ALA A 20 13.48 64.97 14.49
C ALA A 20 14.48 63.82 14.28
N VAL A 21 15.77 64.14 14.09
CA VAL A 21 16.85 63.14 13.98
C VAL A 21 17.03 62.39 15.29
N PHE A 22 16.99 63.09 16.43
CA PHE A 22 17.11 62.46 17.75
C PHE A 22 15.93 61.52 18.06
N VAL A 23 14.70 61.91 17.71
CA VAL A 23 13.50 61.05 17.86
C VAL A 23 13.62 59.81 16.98
N ASN A 24 14.14 59.92 15.75
CA ASN A 24 14.36 58.78 14.86
C ASN A 24 15.43 57.81 15.42
N LEU A 25 16.52 58.34 15.99
CA LEU A 25 17.56 57.53 16.64
C LEU A 25 17.04 56.84 17.92
N ALA A 26 16.24 57.54 18.73
CA ALA A 26 15.64 56.98 19.94
C ALA A 26 14.62 55.87 19.62
N ALA A 27 13.81 56.06 18.57
CA ALA A 27 12.90 55.02 18.07
C ALA A 27 13.67 53.77 17.61
N PHE A 28 14.80 53.94 16.95
CA PHE A 28 15.67 52.84 16.53
C PHE A 28 16.23 52.03 17.70
N ALA A 29 16.79 52.72 18.70
CA ALA A 29 17.30 52.06 19.90
C ALA A 29 16.20 51.29 20.65
N SER A 30 14.98 51.84 20.69
CA SER A 30 13.81 51.18 21.27
C SER A 30 13.41 49.93 20.48
N SER A 31 13.38 49.99 19.14
CA SER A 31 13.09 48.83 18.29
C SER A 31 14.12 47.72 18.44
N ILE A 32 15.41 48.03 18.54
CA ILE A 32 16.45 47.03 18.81
C ILE A 32 16.20 46.35 20.15
N LEU A 33 15.91 47.11 21.22
CA LEU A 33 15.63 46.56 22.55
C LEU A 33 14.36 45.69 22.59
N ILE A 34 13.34 46.04 21.81
CA ILE A 34 12.10 45.25 21.70
C ILE A 34 12.38 43.93 20.98
N VAL A 35 13.15 43.96 19.89
CA VAL A 35 13.50 42.76 19.13
C VAL A 35 14.46 41.87 19.92
N ASP A 36 15.43 42.43 20.62
CA ASP A 36 16.34 41.67 21.50
C ASP A 36 15.58 40.94 22.61
N ARG A 37 14.53 41.59 23.17
CA ARG A 37 13.60 40.95 24.12
C ARG A 37 12.71 39.88 23.50
N MET A 38 12.25 40.06 22.26
CA MET A 38 11.32 39.11 21.61
C MET A 38 12.02 37.94 20.90
N ALA A 39 13.20 38.14 20.33
CA ALA A 39 13.84 37.18 19.43
C ALA A 39 14.80 36.22 20.14
N GLY A 40 15.52 36.68 21.18
CA GLY A 40 16.57 35.87 21.80
C GLY A 40 16.07 34.79 22.75
N ALA A 41 15.20 35.15 23.69
CA ALA A 41 14.81 34.27 24.78
C ALA A 41 13.62 33.36 24.43
N ASP A 42 12.59 33.89 23.78
CA ASP A 42 11.32 33.17 23.56
C ASP A 42 11.43 32.11 22.44
N LEU A 43 12.16 32.40 21.36
CA LEU A 43 12.36 31.45 20.26
C LEU A 43 13.20 30.24 20.68
N GLN A 44 14.25 30.48 21.47
CA GLN A 44 15.07 29.40 21.99
C GLN A 44 14.32 28.57 23.04
N ALA A 45 13.50 29.19 23.89
CA ALA A 45 12.65 28.48 24.84
C ALA A 45 11.62 27.60 24.13
N LEU A 46 10.92 28.13 23.13
CA LEU A 46 9.95 27.39 22.31
C LEU A 46 10.60 26.22 21.54
N ALA A 47 11.82 26.43 21.02
CA ALA A 47 12.57 25.38 20.34
C ALA A 47 12.99 24.27 21.31
N ILE A 48 13.47 24.62 22.51
CA ILE A 48 13.83 23.67 23.56
C ILE A 48 12.60 22.85 23.98
N ASP A 49 11.43 23.47 24.16
CA ASP A 49 10.20 22.76 24.50
C ASP A 49 9.77 21.80 23.38
N GLY A 50 9.85 22.24 22.12
CA GLY A 50 9.57 21.41 20.95
C GLY A 50 10.53 20.23 20.82
N TRP A 51 11.82 20.44 21.05
CA TRP A 51 12.84 19.40 21.04
C TRP A 51 12.70 18.45 22.22
N ALA A 52 12.32 18.92 23.40
CA ALA A 52 12.04 18.07 24.55
C ALA A 52 10.88 17.12 24.25
N MET A 53 9.79 17.64 23.66
CA MET A 53 8.65 16.81 23.23
C MET A 53 9.06 15.75 22.20
N ARG A 54 9.83 16.12 21.16
CA ARG A 54 10.33 15.17 20.15
C ARG A 54 11.29 14.14 20.73
N THR A 55 12.18 14.55 21.64
CA THR A 55 13.09 13.65 22.36
C THR A 55 12.30 12.61 23.15
N GLY A 56 11.20 13.01 23.80
CA GLY A 56 10.29 12.08 24.48
C GLY A 56 9.60 11.09 23.52
N GLN A 57 9.17 11.54 22.33
CA GLN A 57 8.57 10.66 21.33
C GLN A 57 9.56 9.63 20.77
N ILE A 58 10.80 10.06 20.47
CA ILE A 58 11.86 9.17 20.00
C ILE A 58 12.25 8.18 21.11
N ALA A 59 12.31 8.61 22.38
CA ALA A 59 12.54 7.73 23.52
C ALA A 59 11.45 6.65 23.67
N ALA A 60 10.18 7.01 23.43
CA ALA A 60 9.06 6.08 23.47
C ALA A 60 9.13 5.07 22.31
N ALA A 61 9.46 5.51 21.10
CA ALA A 61 9.64 4.63 19.94
C ALA A 61 10.84 3.68 20.11
N ALA A 62 11.94 4.16 20.68
CA ALA A 62 13.16 3.37 20.92
C ALA A 62 13.02 2.39 22.10
N ALA A 63 11.99 2.50 22.93
CA ALA A 63 11.85 1.71 24.16
C ALA A 63 11.83 0.18 23.91
N GLY A 64 11.21 -0.27 22.82
CA GLY A 64 11.20 -1.68 22.43
C GLY A 64 12.59 -2.19 22.02
N GLY A 65 13.34 -1.37 21.27
CA GLY A 65 14.72 -1.67 20.86
C GLY A 65 15.70 -1.67 22.04
N ILE A 66 15.55 -0.70 22.96
CA ILE A 66 16.36 -0.60 24.18
C ILE A 66 16.09 -1.78 25.13
N GLY A 67 14.80 -2.13 25.33
CA GLY A 67 14.41 -3.26 26.18
C GLY A 67 14.87 -4.62 25.65
N SER A 68 14.95 -4.78 24.32
CA SER A 68 15.44 -5.99 23.65
C SER A 68 16.95 -5.95 23.34
N LYS A 69 17.65 -4.86 23.68
CA LYS A 69 19.06 -4.60 23.34
C LYS A 69 19.37 -4.79 21.84
N THR A 70 18.45 -4.38 20.95
CA THR A 70 18.59 -4.50 19.49
C THR A 70 18.97 -3.16 18.87
N PRO A 71 20.22 -2.97 18.40
CA PRO A 71 20.68 -1.66 17.90
C PRO A 71 19.90 -1.14 16.70
N ASP A 72 19.52 -2.02 15.78
CA ASP A 72 18.83 -1.65 14.52
C ASP A 72 17.45 -1.03 14.79
N LEU A 73 16.69 -1.59 15.74
CA LEU A 73 15.39 -1.07 16.15
C LEU A 73 15.50 0.29 16.87
N VAL A 74 16.62 0.53 17.56
CA VAL A 74 16.88 1.84 18.18
C VAL A 74 17.28 2.86 17.12
N ALA A 75 18.11 2.47 16.14
CA ALA A 75 18.51 3.32 15.04
C ALA A 75 17.33 3.80 14.19
N GLU A 76 16.33 2.94 13.97
CA GLU A 76 15.10 3.28 13.25
C GLU A 76 14.31 4.42 13.92
N ALA A 77 14.31 4.48 15.26
CA ALA A 77 13.57 5.50 16.01
C ALA A 77 14.04 6.94 15.74
N TYR A 78 15.31 7.14 15.36
CA TYR A 78 15.87 8.45 15.03
C TYR A 78 16.36 8.57 13.57
N ALA A 79 16.16 7.53 12.74
CA ALA A 79 16.61 7.51 11.34
C ALA A 79 16.05 8.67 10.49
N GLY A 80 14.79 9.06 10.71
CA GLY A 80 14.16 10.19 10.00
C GLY A 80 14.83 11.54 10.25
N TYR A 81 15.55 11.68 11.37
CA TYR A 81 16.31 12.89 11.72
C TYR A 81 17.78 12.85 11.28
N GLN A 82 18.30 11.65 10.96
CA GLN A 82 19.66 11.51 10.41
C GLN A 82 19.74 12.02 8.96
N ALA A 83 18.64 11.90 8.22
CA ALA A 83 18.55 12.31 6.81
C ALA A 83 18.16 13.80 6.61
N ASP A 84 18.08 14.58 7.70
CA ASP A 84 17.65 15.98 7.65
C ASP A 84 18.74 16.87 7.01
N PRO A 85 18.48 17.55 5.86
CA PRO A 85 19.44 18.45 5.22
C PRO A 85 19.88 19.60 6.12
N ASP A 86 19.04 20.02 7.07
CA ASP A 86 19.30 21.12 8.02
C ASP A 86 20.17 20.68 9.21
N ARG A 87 20.55 19.39 9.28
CA ARG A 87 21.37 18.82 10.37
C ARG A 87 20.86 19.19 11.76
N ARG A 88 19.55 19.05 11.98
CA ARG A 88 18.90 19.42 13.24
C ARG A 88 19.31 18.51 14.40
N LEU A 89 19.65 17.25 14.10
CA LEU A 89 20.19 16.30 15.06
C LEU A 89 21.70 16.13 14.84
N LEU A 90 22.49 16.49 15.85
CA LEU A 90 23.95 16.38 15.82
C LEU A 90 24.45 15.03 16.32
N MET A 91 23.75 14.47 17.30
CA MET A 91 24.13 13.21 17.92
C MET A 91 22.92 12.52 18.54
N ALA A 92 22.89 11.18 18.49
CA ALA A 92 21.94 10.35 19.22
C ALA A 92 22.68 9.18 19.85
N ALA A 93 22.37 8.85 21.10
CA ALA A 93 22.90 7.69 21.79
C ALA A 93 21.82 7.07 22.67
N ALA A 94 21.69 5.75 22.62
CA ALA A 94 20.74 5.00 23.43
C ALA A 94 21.48 4.11 24.42
N PHE A 95 21.03 4.13 25.67
CA PHE A 95 21.64 3.43 26.79
C PHE A 95 20.63 2.48 27.43
N GLY A 96 21.09 1.29 27.80
CA GLY A 96 20.30 0.37 28.61
C GLY A 96 20.15 0.86 30.06
N ALA A 97 19.36 0.15 30.86
CA ALA A 97 19.25 0.39 32.31
C ALA A 97 20.59 0.23 33.07
N ASP A 98 21.56 -0.46 32.45
CA ASP A 98 22.95 -0.62 32.91
C ASP A 98 23.87 0.55 32.49
N THR A 99 23.32 1.60 31.88
CA THR A 99 24.05 2.75 31.30
C THR A 99 25.05 2.38 30.21
N VAL A 100 24.96 1.15 29.68
CA VAL A 100 25.78 0.71 28.54
C VAL A 100 25.12 1.19 27.25
N GLU A 101 25.93 1.77 26.35
CA GLU A 101 25.47 2.22 25.05
C GLU A 101 25.08 1.02 24.16
N ILE A 102 23.90 1.11 23.55
CA ILE A 102 23.31 0.08 22.68
C ILE A 102 23.42 0.50 21.21
N ALA A 103 23.22 1.78 20.91
CA ALA A 103 23.31 2.33 19.57
C ALA A 103 23.65 3.82 19.64
N GLY A 104 24.48 4.28 18.72
CA GLY A 104 24.96 5.66 18.65
C GLY A 104 25.06 6.18 17.21
N PHE A 105 24.84 7.47 17.04
CA PHE A 105 24.97 8.20 15.80
C PHE A 105 25.60 9.57 16.08
N VAL A 106 26.57 9.96 15.25
CA VAL A 106 27.20 11.28 15.26
C VAL A 106 27.13 11.84 13.84
N ALA A 107 26.64 13.06 13.70
CA ALA A 107 26.55 13.71 12.39
C ALA A 107 27.95 14.08 11.85
N PRO A 108 28.19 14.00 10.53
CA PRO A 108 29.50 14.27 9.94
C PRO A 108 29.99 15.72 10.17
N GLY A 109 31.18 15.87 10.75
CA GLY A 109 31.83 17.17 10.98
C GLY A 109 31.50 17.83 12.32
N VAL A 110 30.88 17.09 13.25
CA VAL A 110 30.62 17.54 14.64
C VAL A 110 31.80 17.16 15.53
N ASP A 111 32.27 18.09 16.37
CA ASP A 111 33.17 17.77 17.48
C ASP A 111 32.36 17.12 18.61
N ALA A 112 32.43 15.79 18.69
CA ALA A 112 31.57 15.00 19.57
C ALA A 112 31.99 15.06 21.05
N ALA A 113 33.26 15.37 21.36
CA ALA A 113 33.80 15.30 22.71
C ALA A 113 33.01 16.10 23.79
N PRO A 114 32.63 17.37 23.57
CA PRO A 114 31.83 18.12 24.55
C PRO A 114 30.40 17.59 24.69
N ILE A 115 29.82 17.05 23.60
CA ILE A 115 28.46 16.50 23.58
C ILE A 115 28.44 15.16 24.32
N GLU A 116 29.40 14.27 24.05
CA GLU A 116 29.57 12.99 24.73
C GLU A 116 29.76 13.17 26.23
N ALA A 117 30.59 14.13 26.66
CA ALA A 117 30.80 14.44 28.07
C ALA A 117 29.50 14.89 28.77
N ALA A 118 28.69 15.71 28.09
CA ALA A 118 27.40 16.16 28.61
C ALA A 118 26.38 15.01 28.67
N ILE A 119 26.35 14.14 27.65
CA ILE A 119 25.50 12.94 27.64
C ILE A 119 25.87 12.00 28.78
N ALA A 120 27.15 11.70 28.96
CA ALA A 120 27.63 10.83 30.03
C ALA A 120 27.24 11.37 31.42
N ALA A 121 27.39 12.68 31.65
CA ALA A 121 26.99 13.31 32.92
C ALA A 121 25.47 13.23 33.17
N LEU A 122 24.65 13.43 32.12
CA LEU A 122 23.20 13.38 32.23
C LEU A 122 22.65 11.96 32.36
N VAL A 123 23.24 10.97 31.68
CA VAL A 123 22.84 9.56 31.76
C VAL A 123 23.25 8.95 33.11
N ALA A 124 24.43 9.31 33.64
CA ALA A 124 24.88 8.87 34.96
C ALA A 124 23.94 9.33 36.10
N ALA A 125 23.23 10.45 35.91
CA ALA A 125 22.22 10.94 36.85
C ALA A 125 20.89 10.15 36.79
N ALA A 126 20.75 9.20 35.85
CA ALA A 126 19.59 8.33 35.64
C ALA A 126 18.22 9.05 35.77
N PRO A 127 17.98 10.09 34.95
CA PRO A 127 16.85 10.98 35.18
C PRO A 127 15.50 10.30 34.88
N GLU A 128 14.50 10.52 35.76
CA GLU A 128 13.12 10.05 35.58
C GLU A 128 12.27 10.98 34.69
N THR A 129 12.78 12.17 34.41
CA THR A 129 12.17 13.18 33.52
C THR A 129 13.21 13.69 32.54
N ILE A 130 12.76 14.34 31.46
CA ILE A 130 13.69 14.87 30.46
C ILE A 130 14.60 15.90 31.13
N ARG A 131 15.91 15.67 31.05
CA ARG A 131 16.93 16.63 31.51
C ARG A 131 17.63 17.21 30.30
N THR A 132 17.92 18.51 30.38
CA THR A 132 18.56 19.25 29.29
C THR A 132 19.83 19.92 29.81
N THR A 133 20.85 20.00 28.96
CA THR A 133 22.06 20.78 29.19
C THR A 133 22.38 21.53 27.91
N ARG A 134 22.59 22.83 28.04
CA ARG A 134 22.95 23.69 26.91
C ARG A 134 24.46 23.74 26.80
N LEU A 135 24.95 23.53 25.58
CA LEU A 135 26.33 23.70 25.16
C LEU A 135 26.39 24.80 24.10
N ASP A 136 27.59 25.25 23.76
CA ASP A 136 27.76 26.20 22.67
C ASP A 136 27.36 25.53 21.34
N GLY A 137 26.35 26.08 20.66
CA GLY A 137 25.84 25.57 19.38
C GLY A 137 24.96 24.32 19.47
N SER A 138 24.68 23.79 20.66
CA SER A 138 23.84 22.59 20.80
C SER A 138 23.09 22.49 22.14
N VAL A 139 21.99 21.75 22.14
CA VAL A 139 21.27 21.39 23.38
C VAL A 139 21.18 19.87 23.47
N VAL A 140 21.78 19.33 24.52
CA VAL A 140 21.74 17.90 24.84
C VAL A 140 20.53 17.63 25.72
N MET A 141 19.75 16.63 25.36
CA MET A 141 18.56 16.20 26.09
C MET A 141 18.61 14.70 26.33
N VAL A 142 18.38 14.28 27.57
CA VAL A 142 18.28 12.88 27.95
C VAL A 142 16.86 12.58 28.42
N ALA A 143 16.22 11.61 27.81
CA ALA A 143 14.86 11.17 28.12
C ALA A 143 14.83 9.68 28.51
N PRO A 144 14.01 9.29 29.51
CA PRO A 144 13.81 7.88 29.85
C PRO A 144 13.04 7.16 28.73
N ALA A 145 13.51 5.97 28.36
CA ALA A 145 12.90 5.12 27.35
C ALA A 145 12.04 4.04 28.00
N GLY A 146 10.72 4.14 27.85
CA GLY A 146 9.75 3.18 28.37
C GLY A 146 9.77 3.03 29.91
N ARG A 147 8.95 2.13 30.44
CA ARG A 147 8.97 1.74 31.85
C ARG A 147 8.86 0.24 31.98
N ALA A 148 9.71 -0.35 32.80
CA ALA A 148 9.57 -1.74 33.23
C ALA A 148 8.32 -1.89 34.13
N PRO A 149 7.79 -3.11 34.30
CA PRO A 149 6.71 -3.37 35.26
C PRO A 149 7.03 -2.93 36.71
N SER A 150 8.31 -2.79 37.04
CA SER A 150 8.82 -2.27 38.32
C SER A 150 8.77 -0.74 38.45
N GLY A 151 8.30 -0.02 37.42
CA GLY A 151 8.18 1.44 37.39
C GLY A 151 9.45 2.20 37.01
N ARG A 152 10.62 1.53 36.96
CA ARG A 152 11.89 2.12 36.53
C ARG A 152 11.99 2.21 34.99
N PRO A 153 12.67 3.22 34.42
CA PRO A 153 12.89 3.30 32.98
C PRO A 153 13.71 2.11 32.47
N LEU A 154 13.42 1.63 31.26
CA LEU A 154 14.13 0.50 30.64
C LEU A 154 15.53 0.89 30.14
N GLY A 155 15.76 2.19 29.98
CA GLY A 155 17.01 2.81 29.60
C GLY A 155 16.80 4.29 29.31
N HIS A 156 17.75 4.93 28.64
CA HIS A 156 17.72 6.35 28.33
C HIS A 156 18.11 6.58 26.88
N ILE A 157 17.53 7.58 26.25
CA ILE A 157 18.02 8.10 24.97
C ILE A 157 18.53 9.52 25.19
N ALA A 158 19.68 9.80 24.61
CA ALA A 158 20.34 11.09 24.62
C ALA A 158 20.39 11.64 23.19
N LEU A 159 19.86 12.83 22.98
CA LEU A 159 19.84 13.50 21.68
C LEU A 159 20.48 14.89 21.83
N ALA A 160 21.34 15.25 20.88
CA ALA A 160 21.93 16.58 20.79
C ALA A 160 21.33 17.33 19.60
N TRP A 161 20.60 18.41 19.88
CA TRP A 161 19.94 19.24 18.89
C TRP A 161 20.80 20.44 18.52
N ASN A 162 20.86 20.77 17.24
CA ASN A 162 21.64 21.88 16.70
C ASN A 162 20.94 23.23 16.93
N THR A 163 21.60 24.20 17.59
CA THR A 163 21.05 25.55 17.77
C THR A 163 21.46 26.52 16.66
N ALA A 164 22.46 26.19 15.85
CA ALA A 164 22.98 27.08 14.80
C ALA A 164 21.91 27.54 13.78
N PRO A 165 20.95 26.68 13.32
CA PRO A 165 19.90 27.14 12.41
C PRO A 165 18.98 28.22 13.00
N ILE A 166 18.78 28.22 14.32
CA ILE A 166 17.96 29.24 15.02
C ILE A 166 18.74 30.55 15.14
N GLU A 167 20.05 30.47 15.33
CA GLU A 167 20.94 31.63 15.39
C GLU A 167 21.05 32.33 14.02
N ASP A 168 21.07 31.57 12.92
CA ASP A 168 21.06 32.10 11.55
C ASP A 168 19.75 32.82 11.19
N VAL A 169 18.60 32.25 11.58
CA VAL A 169 17.28 32.89 11.41
C VAL A 169 17.24 34.22 12.16
N SER A 170 17.75 34.25 13.39
CA SER A 170 17.84 35.47 14.20
C SER A 170 18.73 36.53 13.52
N GLY A 171 19.88 36.14 12.97
CA GLY A 171 20.77 37.03 12.22
C GLY A 171 20.12 37.65 10.98
N SER A 172 19.34 36.87 10.22
CA SER A 172 18.62 37.35 9.04
C SER A 172 17.52 38.38 9.37
N LEU A 173 16.84 38.22 10.50
CA LEU A 173 15.83 39.16 11.00
C LEU A 173 16.47 40.51 11.39
N TYR A 174 17.63 40.49 12.05
CA TYR A 174 18.37 41.71 12.38
C TYR A 174 18.85 42.45 11.13
N ALA A 175 19.32 41.74 10.11
CA ALA A 175 19.77 42.34 8.84
C ALA A 175 18.62 42.99 8.06
N GLY A 176 17.43 42.36 8.02
CA GLY A 176 16.24 42.90 7.36
C GLY A 176 15.73 44.18 8.01
N LEU A 177 15.68 44.24 9.34
CA LEU A 177 15.28 45.45 10.09
C LEU A 177 16.27 46.61 9.91
N ALA A 178 17.58 46.32 9.86
CA ALA A 178 18.61 47.33 9.61
C ALA A 178 18.46 47.98 8.21
N LEU A 179 18.06 47.20 7.20
CA LEU A 179 17.83 47.70 5.84
C LEU A 179 16.63 48.67 5.79
N VAL A 180 15.49 48.28 6.38
CA VAL A 180 14.26 49.11 6.41
C VAL A 180 14.52 50.44 7.13
N GLN A 181 15.31 50.41 8.21
CA GLN A 181 15.67 51.63 8.92
C GLN A 181 16.59 52.53 8.10
N THR A 182 17.60 51.96 7.43
CA THR A 182 18.52 52.73 6.59
C THR A 182 17.76 53.49 5.50
N VAL A 183 16.75 52.84 4.89
CA VAL A 183 15.88 53.47 3.89
C VAL A 183 14.99 54.56 4.50
N SER A 184 14.41 54.34 5.68
CA SER A 184 13.56 55.31 6.37
C SER A 184 14.33 56.57 6.80
N THR A 185 15.55 56.40 7.31
CA THR A 185 16.43 57.52 7.68
C THR A 185 16.89 58.30 6.43
N LEU A 186 17.20 57.62 5.33
CA LEU A 186 17.56 58.27 4.06
C LEU A 186 16.40 59.10 3.51
N PHE A 187 15.17 58.55 3.56
CA PHE A 187 13.96 59.26 3.14
C PHE A 187 13.69 60.52 3.98
N LEU A 188 13.86 60.42 5.31
CA LEU A 188 13.70 61.57 6.21
C LEU A 188 14.70 62.70 5.92
N ILE A 189 15.97 62.36 5.61
CA ILE A 189 17.02 63.32 5.26
C ILE A 189 16.70 64.06 3.95
N VAL A 190 16.22 63.33 2.94
CA VAL A 190 15.82 63.92 1.64
C VAL A 190 14.61 64.83 1.81
N LEU A 191 13.61 64.41 2.59
CA LEU A 191 12.41 65.20 2.89
C LEU A 191 12.75 66.49 3.64
N LEU A 192 13.63 66.41 4.65
CA LEU A 192 14.10 67.58 5.41
C LEU A 192 14.89 68.56 4.53
N SER A 193 15.78 68.05 3.67
CA SER A 193 16.57 68.88 2.75
C SER A 193 15.68 69.62 1.75
N TRP A 194 14.62 68.98 1.26
CA TRP A 194 13.65 69.61 0.37
C TRP A 194 12.86 70.74 1.05
N ILE A 195 12.47 70.55 2.31
CA ILE A 195 11.76 71.55 3.12
C ILE A 195 12.66 72.77 3.40
N VAL A 196 13.92 72.57 3.79
CA VAL A 196 14.89 73.65 4.03
C VAL A 196 15.18 74.44 2.74
N GLY A 197 15.38 73.74 1.62
CA GLY A 197 15.60 74.38 0.32
C GLY A 197 14.45 75.29 -0.12
N ARG A 198 13.21 74.91 0.20
CA ARG A 198 12.01 75.63 -0.22
C ARG A 198 11.63 76.80 0.72
N LEU A 199 11.90 76.68 2.02
CA LEU A 199 11.48 77.66 3.03
C LEU A 199 12.57 78.69 3.41
N ILE A 200 13.85 78.38 3.22
CA ILE A 200 14.98 79.22 3.65
C ILE A 200 15.84 79.68 2.45
N CYS A 201 16.28 78.75 1.59
CA CYS A 201 17.22 79.08 0.52
C CYS A 201 16.61 79.90 -0.62
N LYS A 202 15.33 79.69 -0.95
CA LYS A 202 14.64 80.41 -2.04
C LYS A 202 14.35 81.89 -1.69
N PRO A 203 13.90 82.25 -0.48
CA PRO A 203 13.73 83.66 -0.07
C PRO A 203 15.04 84.45 0.06
N LEU A 204 16.12 83.83 0.56
CA LEU A 204 17.43 84.51 0.70
C LEU A 204 18.05 84.86 -0.67
N ARG A 205 17.89 83.99 -1.68
CA ARG A 205 18.30 84.27 -3.06
C ARG A 205 17.49 85.41 -3.70
N ALA A 206 16.21 85.53 -3.36
CA ALA A 206 15.35 86.61 -3.84
C ALA A 206 15.69 87.98 -3.23
N LEU A 207 16.14 88.02 -1.96
CA LEU A 207 16.61 89.25 -1.32
C LEU A 207 17.99 89.69 -1.85
N ALA A 208 18.91 88.73 -2.08
CA ALA A 208 20.21 89.02 -2.68
C ALA A 208 20.09 89.63 -4.09
N GLY A 209 19.22 89.07 -4.95
CA GLY A 209 18.96 89.65 -6.28
C GLY A 209 18.27 91.01 -6.27
N ARG A 210 17.58 91.38 -5.17
CA ARG A 210 16.94 92.70 -5.06
C ARG A 210 17.92 93.81 -4.70
N VAL A 211 18.99 93.49 -3.97
CA VAL A 211 20.10 94.42 -3.72
C VAL A 211 20.81 94.77 -5.04
N ASP A 212 21.02 93.79 -5.92
CA ASP A 212 21.59 94.01 -7.26
C ASP A 212 20.64 94.82 -8.17
N ALA A 213 19.32 94.57 -8.12
CA ALA A 213 18.33 95.31 -8.92
C ALA A 213 18.14 96.77 -8.46
N LEU A 214 18.24 97.06 -7.15
CA LEU A 214 18.23 98.43 -6.64
C LEU A 214 19.50 99.20 -7.05
N ALA A 215 20.66 98.54 -7.08
CA ALA A 215 21.91 99.11 -7.58
C ALA A 215 21.88 99.38 -9.10
N ALA A 216 21.08 98.62 -9.86
CA ALA A 216 20.84 98.79 -11.30
C ALA A 216 19.71 99.77 -11.66
N GLY A 217 19.08 100.42 -10.66
CA GLY A 217 18.07 101.46 -10.88
C GLY A 217 16.66 100.95 -11.17
N ASP A 218 16.28 99.73 -10.78
CA ASP A 218 14.93 99.18 -10.89
C ASP A 218 14.12 99.34 -9.59
N LEU A 219 13.02 100.11 -9.65
CA LEU A 219 12.27 100.60 -8.48
C LEU A 219 10.84 100.08 -8.36
N ASP A 220 10.33 99.36 -9.35
CA ASP A 220 8.89 99.11 -9.49
C ASP A 220 8.32 97.97 -8.63
N PRO A 221 9.03 96.84 -8.40
CA PRO A 221 8.54 95.88 -7.44
C PRO A 221 8.88 96.28 -6.00
N PRO A 222 7.91 96.33 -5.06
CA PRO A 222 8.20 96.46 -3.64
C PRO A 222 9.05 95.27 -3.17
N VAL A 223 9.89 95.47 -2.17
CA VAL A 223 10.76 94.41 -1.64
C VAL A 223 9.87 93.27 -1.11
N ALA A 224 10.01 92.08 -1.71
CA ALA A 224 9.18 90.93 -1.40
C ALA A 224 9.37 90.48 0.07
N GLN A 225 8.29 89.96 0.66
CA GLN A 225 8.22 89.41 2.04
C GLN A 225 8.11 90.43 3.20
N ARG A 226 7.62 91.65 2.95
CA ARG A 226 7.37 92.72 3.95
C ARG A 226 6.49 92.32 5.15
N ARG A 227 5.57 91.38 4.97
CA ARG A 227 4.63 90.90 6.01
C ARG A 227 5.18 89.72 6.83
N ARG A 228 6.42 89.30 6.59
CA ARG A 228 7.05 88.23 7.36
C ARG A 228 7.51 88.79 8.71
N VAL A 229 7.24 88.03 9.78
CA VAL A 229 7.46 88.43 11.17
C VAL A 229 8.83 87.97 11.71
N ASP A 230 9.64 87.34 10.86
CA ASP A 230 10.95 86.78 11.18
C ASP A 230 12.12 87.70 10.75
N GLU A 231 13.35 87.25 10.99
CA GLU A 231 14.60 88.00 10.74
C GLU A 231 14.79 88.35 9.25
N ILE A 232 14.20 87.55 8.34
CA ILE A 232 14.20 87.78 6.89
C ILE A 232 13.24 88.93 6.53
N GLY A 233 12.12 89.07 7.23
CA GLY A 233 11.22 90.22 7.13
C GLY A 233 11.80 91.53 7.67
N HIS A 234 12.77 91.47 8.60
CA HIS A 234 13.46 92.66 9.13
C HIS A 234 14.38 93.29 8.07
N VAL A 235 15.11 92.46 7.31
CA VAL A 235 15.98 92.90 6.20
C VAL A 235 15.16 93.43 5.01
N ALA A 236 13.99 92.84 4.74
CA ALA A 236 13.09 93.29 3.68
C ALA A 236 12.46 94.69 3.94
N ARG A 237 12.28 95.08 5.22
CA ARG A 237 11.76 96.41 5.60
C ARG A 237 12.81 97.51 5.42
N ALA A 238 14.07 97.25 5.78
CA ALA A 238 15.16 98.21 5.59
C ALA A 238 15.47 98.52 4.11
N LEU A 239 15.29 97.55 3.21
CA LEU A 239 15.45 97.74 1.75
C LEU A 239 14.30 98.52 1.10
N GLU A 240 13.10 98.52 1.69
CA GLU A 240 11.92 99.21 1.17
C GLU A 240 11.96 100.72 1.46
N ASP A 241 12.52 101.12 2.59
CA ASP A 241 12.75 102.54 2.92
C ASP A 241 13.78 103.19 1.96
N PHE A 242 14.72 102.41 1.44
CA PHE A 242 15.71 102.86 0.44
C PHE A 242 15.10 103.00 -0.97
N ARG A 243 14.13 102.15 -1.34
CA ARG A 243 13.36 102.22 -2.60
C ARG A 243 12.44 103.45 -2.65
N ALA A 244 11.82 103.79 -1.52
CA ALA A 244 10.89 104.92 -1.41
C ALA A 244 11.55 106.28 -1.76
N ILE A 245 12.85 106.43 -1.48
CA ILE A 245 13.64 107.64 -1.80
C ILE A 245 13.94 107.76 -3.31
N LEU A 246 13.99 106.65 -4.05
CA LEU A 246 14.35 106.64 -5.47
C LEU A 246 13.12 106.77 -6.41
N ALA A 247 11.92 106.40 -5.95
CA ALA A 247 10.69 106.38 -6.76
C ALA A 247 10.06 107.76 -7.02
N GLU A 248 10.45 108.81 -6.27
CA GLU A 248 9.96 110.18 -6.48
C GLU A 248 10.53 110.84 -7.75
N ARG A 249 11.58 110.25 -8.35
CA ARG A 249 12.31 110.82 -9.49
C ARG A 249 11.91 110.30 -10.88
N ARG A 250 10.92 109.40 -10.98
CA ARG A 250 10.55 108.69 -12.23
C ARG A 250 9.14 108.99 -12.77
N ALA A 251 8.58 110.15 -12.40
CA ALA A 251 7.28 110.65 -12.89
C ALA A 251 7.32 111.20 -14.33
N ALA A 252 8.26 110.75 -15.16
CA ALA A 252 8.37 111.12 -16.56
C ALA A 252 8.71 109.85 -17.34
N ASP A 253 7.69 109.15 -17.87
CA ASP A 253 7.74 108.32 -19.08
C ASP A 253 6.36 107.64 -19.29
N ARG A 254 5.67 107.95 -20.40
CA ARG A 254 4.21 107.79 -20.58
C ARG A 254 3.73 106.87 -21.73
N ASP A 255 4.54 105.96 -22.30
CA ASP A 255 4.27 105.47 -23.68
C ASP A 255 4.15 103.94 -23.99
N VAL A 256 3.87 103.00 -23.06
CA VAL A 256 3.91 101.54 -23.41
C VAL A 256 2.64 100.71 -23.08
N GLU A 257 1.44 101.28 -23.16
CA GLU A 257 0.19 100.57 -22.84
C GLU A 257 -0.30 99.59 -23.96
N ALA A 258 0.31 99.57 -25.14
CA ALA A 258 -0.28 98.92 -26.33
C ALA A 258 0.01 97.41 -26.51
N GLN A 259 0.94 96.78 -25.77
CA GLN A 259 1.39 95.40 -26.04
C GLN A 259 0.72 94.29 -25.19
N ARG A 260 -0.18 94.62 -24.26
CA ARG A 260 -0.68 93.66 -23.25
C ARG A 260 -1.81 92.71 -23.70
N HIS A 261 -2.41 92.90 -24.87
CA HIS A 261 -3.65 92.18 -25.22
C HIS A 261 -3.48 90.85 -25.98
N ASP A 262 -2.30 90.54 -26.52
CA ASP A 262 -2.11 89.34 -27.35
C ASP A 262 -1.62 88.11 -26.57
N ILE A 263 -0.90 88.30 -25.46
CA ILE A 263 -0.33 87.19 -24.67
C ILE A 263 -1.40 86.44 -23.86
N GLU A 264 -2.51 87.09 -23.49
CA GLU A 264 -3.55 86.50 -22.64
C GLU A 264 -4.38 85.43 -23.36
N ARG A 265 -4.51 85.48 -24.70
CA ARG A 265 -5.38 84.58 -25.47
C ARG A 265 -4.77 83.19 -25.70
N GLU A 266 -3.44 83.07 -25.75
CA GLU A 266 -2.78 81.77 -25.94
C GLU A 266 -2.79 80.89 -24.68
N ARG A 267 -2.79 81.51 -23.49
CA ARG A 267 -2.71 80.81 -22.21
C ARG A 267 -3.97 79.98 -21.92
N VAL A 268 -5.14 80.52 -22.23
CA VAL A 268 -6.46 79.88 -21.99
C VAL A 268 -6.68 78.64 -22.86
N ARG A 269 -6.21 78.63 -24.12
CA ARG A 269 -6.34 77.45 -25.01
C ARG A 269 -5.49 76.27 -24.57
N ASN A 270 -4.25 76.53 -24.14
CA ASN A 270 -3.34 75.47 -23.68
C ASN A 270 -3.75 74.88 -22.33
N GLU A 271 -4.35 75.68 -21.44
CA GLU A 271 -4.89 75.19 -20.16
C GLU A 271 -6.15 74.34 -20.35
N ALA A 272 -7.05 74.70 -21.27
CA ALA A 272 -8.24 73.91 -21.58
C ALA A 272 -7.90 72.54 -22.18
N ALA A 273 -6.92 72.47 -23.10
CA ALA A 273 -6.47 71.21 -23.70
C ALA A 273 -5.83 70.26 -22.67
N ARG A 274 -5.00 70.80 -21.75
CA ARG A 274 -4.39 70.01 -20.66
C ARG A 274 -5.43 69.51 -19.64
N ALA A 275 -6.44 70.33 -19.32
CA ALA A 275 -7.51 69.94 -18.41
C ALA A 275 -8.41 68.84 -19.02
N ALA A 276 -8.68 68.88 -20.32
CA ALA A 276 -9.42 67.84 -21.03
C ALA A 276 -8.65 66.50 -21.06
N ALA A 277 -7.35 66.53 -21.38
CA ALA A 277 -6.49 65.34 -21.35
C ALA A 277 -6.38 64.73 -19.94
N ALA A 278 -6.23 65.55 -18.90
CA ALA A 278 -6.17 65.07 -17.51
C ALA A 278 -7.50 64.45 -17.03
N LYS A 279 -8.65 65.00 -17.44
CA LYS A 279 -9.97 64.40 -17.13
C LYS A 279 -10.15 63.04 -17.81
N LEU A 280 -9.73 62.92 -19.07
CA LEU A 280 -9.78 61.68 -19.85
C LEU A 280 -8.90 60.60 -19.21
N GLN A 281 -7.67 60.95 -18.84
CA GLN A 281 -6.72 60.05 -18.17
C GLN A 281 -7.23 59.62 -16.79
N SER A 282 -7.81 60.52 -15.99
CA SER A 282 -8.44 60.20 -14.71
C SER A 282 -9.65 59.27 -14.86
N ALA A 283 -10.46 59.45 -15.91
CA ALA A 283 -11.62 58.58 -16.17
C ALA A 283 -11.19 57.15 -16.52
N VAL A 284 -10.16 56.99 -17.37
CA VAL A 284 -9.60 55.66 -17.72
C VAL A 284 -8.99 54.97 -16.51
N VAL A 285 -8.21 55.68 -15.69
CA VAL A 285 -7.61 55.12 -14.46
C VAL A 285 -8.68 54.68 -13.45
N ARG A 286 -9.80 55.43 -13.35
CA ARG A 286 -10.90 55.09 -12.44
C ARG A 286 -11.68 53.86 -12.91
N LEU A 287 -11.93 53.75 -14.22
CA LEU A 287 -12.53 52.57 -14.83
C LEU A 287 -11.65 51.34 -14.57
N LEU A 288 -10.33 51.51 -14.65
CA LEU A 288 -9.37 50.47 -14.34
C LEU A 288 -9.36 50.08 -12.87
N GLY A 289 -9.35 51.07 -11.98
CA GLY A 289 -9.44 50.84 -10.54
C GLY A 289 -10.70 50.04 -10.18
N ALA A 290 -11.84 50.37 -10.78
CA ALA A 290 -13.07 49.61 -10.60
C ALA A 290 -12.97 48.16 -11.12
N GLY A 291 -12.32 47.94 -12.28
CA GLY A 291 -12.07 46.61 -12.81
C GLY A 291 -11.12 45.77 -11.95
N LEU A 292 -10.07 46.39 -11.40
CA LEU A 292 -9.11 45.73 -10.50
C LEU A 292 -9.70 45.42 -9.12
N VAL A 293 -10.57 46.29 -8.59
CA VAL A 293 -11.32 46.01 -7.36
C VAL A 293 -12.19 44.78 -7.56
N ARG A 294 -12.94 44.71 -8.67
CA ARG A 294 -13.75 43.52 -8.97
C ARG A 294 -12.93 42.25 -9.17
N LEU A 295 -11.76 42.34 -9.81
CA LEU A 295 -10.83 41.22 -9.90
C LEU A 295 -10.33 40.79 -8.51
N ALA A 296 -10.03 41.73 -7.62
CA ALA A 296 -9.63 41.43 -6.24
C ALA A 296 -10.77 40.78 -5.42
N ASP A 297 -12.02 41.12 -5.74
CA ASP A 297 -13.23 40.49 -5.19
C ASP A 297 -13.56 39.14 -5.87
N GLY A 298 -12.69 38.62 -6.74
CA GLY A 298 -12.87 37.33 -7.43
C GLY A 298 -13.79 37.35 -8.65
N ASP A 299 -14.25 38.53 -9.10
CA ASP A 299 -15.19 38.63 -10.22
C ASP A 299 -14.48 38.65 -11.57
N LEU A 300 -14.40 37.47 -12.20
CA LEU A 300 -13.75 37.27 -13.49
C LEU A 300 -14.64 37.61 -14.69
N THR A 301 -15.92 37.93 -14.47
CA THR A 301 -16.89 38.21 -15.54
C THR A 301 -16.74 39.61 -16.13
N THR A 302 -15.95 40.48 -15.50
CA THR A 302 -15.85 41.87 -15.95
C THR A 302 -14.96 42.12 -17.13
N ARG A 303 -15.47 42.95 -18.04
CA ARG A 303 -14.76 43.45 -19.20
C ARG A 303 -14.85 44.97 -19.27
N LEU A 304 -13.78 45.59 -19.72
CA LEU A 304 -13.74 47.01 -20.03
C LEU A 304 -14.34 47.21 -21.43
N THR A 305 -15.61 47.59 -21.50
CA THR A 305 -16.37 47.77 -22.76
C THR A 305 -16.49 49.22 -23.21
N VAL A 306 -16.09 50.17 -22.37
CA VAL A 306 -16.16 51.61 -22.66
C VAL A 306 -15.17 51.96 -23.80
N ASP A 307 -15.60 52.85 -24.70
CA ASP A 307 -14.74 53.35 -25.78
C ASP A 307 -13.64 54.23 -25.17
N VAL A 308 -12.39 53.81 -25.34
CA VAL A 308 -11.21 54.48 -24.77
C VAL A 308 -10.41 55.15 -25.89
N PRO A 309 -9.76 56.29 -25.60
CA PRO A 309 -8.89 56.97 -26.56
C PRO A 309 -7.83 56.03 -27.13
N ALA A 310 -7.38 56.30 -28.36
CA ALA A 310 -6.48 55.42 -29.11
C ALA A 310 -5.23 54.98 -28.33
N GLU A 311 -4.69 55.89 -27.51
CA GLU A 311 -3.53 55.67 -26.63
C GLU A 311 -3.76 54.64 -25.50
N PHE A 312 -5.01 54.36 -25.11
CA PHE A 312 -5.37 53.41 -24.05
C PHE A 312 -6.04 52.11 -24.55
N ARG A 313 -6.33 51.98 -25.86
CA ARG A 313 -6.98 50.78 -26.43
C ARG A 313 -6.18 49.50 -26.17
N LYS A 314 -4.86 49.54 -26.40
CA LYS A 314 -3.97 48.39 -26.15
C LYS A 314 -4.06 47.92 -24.68
N PHE A 315 -4.17 48.85 -23.75
CA PHE A 315 -4.26 48.52 -22.32
C PHE A 315 -5.60 47.85 -21.98
N ARG A 316 -6.71 48.36 -22.50
CA ARG A 316 -8.04 47.74 -22.38
C ARG A 316 -8.03 46.31 -22.92
N ASP A 317 -7.45 46.12 -24.10
CA ASP A 317 -7.40 44.82 -24.76
C ASP A 317 -6.50 43.83 -24.00
N ASP A 318 -5.35 44.30 -23.48
CA ASP A 318 -4.45 43.50 -22.63
C ASP A 318 -5.13 43.10 -21.30
N PHE A 319 -5.89 44.00 -20.66
CA PHE A 319 -6.68 43.69 -19.45
C PHE A 319 -7.78 42.66 -19.74
N ASN A 320 -8.60 42.88 -20.78
CA ASN A 320 -9.67 41.95 -21.15
C ASN A 320 -9.11 40.57 -21.50
N ARG A 321 -7.98 40.51 -22.24
CA ARG A 321 -7.28 39.25 -22.56
C ARG A 321 -6.77 38.53 -21.30
N ALA A 322 -6.30 39.26 -20.30
CA ALA A 322 -5.88 38.66 -19.02
C ALA A 322 -7.09 38.07 -18.27
N MET A 323 -8.21 38.80 -18.25
CA MET A 323 -9.47 38.32 -17.65
C MET A 323 -10.00 37.07 -18.38
N ASP A 324 -9.97 37.05 -19.71
CA ASP A 324 -10.38 35.88 -20.52
C ASP A 324 -9.54 34.64 -20.18
N ARG A 325 -8.21 34.80 -20.10
CA ARG A 325 -7.30 33.70 -19.74
C ARG A 325 -7.50 33.19 -18.32
N LEU A 326 -7.73 34.10 -17.37
CA LEU A 326 -7.96 33.72 -15.98
C LEU A 326 -9.31 33.00 -15.82
N GLN A 327 -10.36 33.51 -16.46
CA GLN A 327 -11.68 32.88 -16.51
C GLN A 327 -11.62 31.47 -17.16
N ASP A 328 -10.90 31.33 -18.28
CA ASP A 328 -10.68 30.02 -18.94
C ASP A 328 -9.94 29.04 -18.02
N THR A 329 -8.89 29.51 -17.34
CA THR A 329 -8.09 28.67 -16.44
C THR A 329 -8.93 28.20 -15.25
N ILE A 330 -9.66 29.09 -14.58
CA ILE A 330 -10.53 28.72 -13.45
C ILE A 330 -11.68 27.81 -13.91
N GLY A 331 -12.26 28.06 -15.09
CA GLY A 331 -13.26 27.17 -15.67
C GLY A 331 -12.74 25.75 -15.92
N ARG A 332 -11.49 25.61 -16.38
CA ARG A 332 -10.84 24.30 -16.56
C ARG A 332 -10.54 23.60 -15.23
N VAL A 333 -10.20 24.36 -14.18
CA VAL A 333 -10.02 23.81 -12.82
C VAL A 333 -11.36 23.31 -12.27
N ALA A 334 -12.45 24.06 -12.45
CA ALA A 334 -13.80 23.64 -12.06
C ALA A 334 -14.24 22.35 -12.77
N ASP A 335 -14.04 22.26 -14.09
CA ASP A 335 -14.33 21.03 -14.85
C ASP A 335 -13.51 19.84 -14.33
N THR A 336 -12.23 20.06 -14.04
CA THR A 336 -11.35 19.03 -13.47
C THR A 336 -11.82 18.58 -12.08
N GLY A 337 -12.26 19.50 -11.22
CA GLY A 337 -12.84 19.19 -9.90
C GLY A 337 -14.09 18.33 -10.01
N CYS A 338 -15.06 18.71 -10.86
CA CYS A 338 -16.25 17.90 -11.11
C CYS A 338 -15.94 16.51 -11.67
N ARG A 339 -14.94 16.39 -12.56
CA ARG A 339 -14.49 15.11 -13.11
C ARG A 339 -13.81 14.24 -12.07
N LEU A 340 -13.03 14.82 -11.17
CA LEU A 340 -12.42 14.10 -10.04
C LEU A 340 -13.48 13.57 -9.08
N GLU A 341 -14.47 14.38 -8.73
CA GLU A 341 -15.57 13.95 -7.85
C GLU A 341 -16.38 12.80 -8.46
N SER A 342 -16.73 12.92 -9.74
CA SER A 342 -17.43 11.87 -10.48
C SER A 342 -16.59 10.59 -10.61
N GLY A 343 -15.29 10.73 -10.90
CA GLY A 343 -14.35 9.61 -11.01
C GLY A 343 -14.16 8.90 -9.67
N ALA A 344 -14.03 9.65 -8.58
CA ALA A 344 -13.95 9.13 -7.22
C ALA A 344 -15.21 8.36 -6.82
N GLY A 345 -16.39 8.87 -7.19
CA GLY A 345 -17.65 8.15 -7.03
C GLY A 345 -17.66 6.80 -7.76
N GLY A 346 -17.16 6.78 -9.01
CA GLY A 346 -16.99 5.55 -9.78
C GLY A 346 -16.02 4.55 -9.14
N VAL A 347 -14.87 5.01 -8.65
CA VAL A 347 -13.88 4.17 -7.95
C VAL A 347 -14.48 3.57 -6.68
N ARG A 348 -15.22 4.36 -5.88
CA ARG A 348 -15.89 3.87 -4.67
C ARG A 348 -16.95 2.80 -4.99
N ALA A 349 -17.77 3.02 -6.03
CA ALA A 349 -18.76 2.03 -6.45
C ALA A 349 -18.09 0.72 -6.92
N ALA A 350 -17.00 0.83 -7.68
CA ALA A 350 -16.21 -0.34 -8.10
C ALA A 350 -15.58 -1.07 -6.91
N ALA A 351 -15.08 -0.35 -5.91
CA ALA A 351 -14.55 -0.92 -4.68
C ALA A 351 -15.61 -1.70 -3.88
N VAL A 352 -16.81 -1.15 -3.72
CA VAL A 352 -17.93 -1.84 -3.04
C VAL A 352 -18.32 -3.12 -3.78
N GLU A 353 -18.44 -3.07 -5.11
CA GLU A 353 -18.74 -4.27 -5.90
C GLU A 353 -17.61 -5.30 -5.82
N PHE A 354 -16.36 -4.86 -5.79
CA PHE A 354 -15.21 -5.75 -5.63
C PHE A 354 -15.23 -6.44 -4.26
N ALA A 355 -15.48 -5.70 -3.17
CA ALA A 355 -15.60 -6.26 -1.83
C ALA A 355 -16.72 -7.31 -1.76
N ARG A 356 -17.90 -7.00 -2.30
CA ARG A 356 -19.03 -7.93 -2.38
C ARG A 356 -18.67 -9.20 -3.15
N ARG A 357 -17.94 -9.09 -4.26
CA ARG A 357 -17.45 -10.26 -5.02
C ARG A 357 -16.43 -11.07 -4.24
N ALA A 358 -15.51 -10.41 -3.52
CA ALA A 358 -14.53 -11.10 -2.67
C ALA A 358 -15.23 -11.90 -1.55
N GLU A 359 -16.26 -11.34 -0.93
CA GLU A 359 -17.08 -12.06 0.06
C GLU A 359 -17.81 -13.27 -0.55
N GLN A 360 -18.44 -13.09 -1.72
CA GLN A 360 -19.09 -14.20 -2.42
C GLN A 360 -18.11 -15.30 -2.81
N GLN A 361 -16.91 -14.90 -3.24
CA GLN A 361 -15.84 -15.83 -3.59
C GLN A 361 -15.30 -16.57 -2.36
N ALA A 362 -15.19 -15.90 -1.21
CA ALA A 362 -14.82 -16.55 0.05
C ALA A 362 -15.86 -17.60 0.46
N ALA A 363 -17.16 -17.28 0.39
CA ALA A 363 -18.23 -18.24 0.70
C ALA A 363 -18.22 -19.45 -0.26
N ALA A 364 -18.00 -19.23 -1.56
CA ALA A 364 -17.86 -20.32 -2.52
C ALA A 364 -16.61 -21.17 -2.27
N LEU A 365 -15.52 -20.54 -1.81
CA LEU A 365 -14.28 -21.24 -1.47
C LEU A 365 -14.46 -22.13 -0.23
N GLU A 366 -15.18 -21.68 0.80
CA GLU A 366 -15.51 -22.50 1.98
C GLU A 366 -16.29 -23.76 1.59
N GLN A 367 -17.30 -23.63 0.72
CA GLN A 367 -18.05 -24.78 0.21
C GLN A 367 -17.17 -25.72 -0.62
N THR A 368 -16.25 -25.16 -1.41
CA THR A 368 -15.31 -25.95 -2.22
C THR A 368 -14.33 -26.72 -1.33
N VAL A 369 -13.80 -26.10 -0.28
CA VAL A 369 -12.94 -26.74 0.71
C VAL A 369 -13.66 -27.90 1.39
N ALA A 370 -14.92 -27.69 1.81
CA ALA A 370 -15.72 -28.75 2.40
C ALA A 370 -15.90 -29.94 1.45
N ALA A 371 -16.27 -29.67 0.19
CA ALA A 371 -16.42 -30.71 -0.83
C ALA A 371 -15.10 -31.46 -1.12
N VAL A 372 -13.97 -30.75 -1.17
CA VAL A 372 -12.65 -31.36 -1.38
C VAL A 372 -12.25 -32.24 -0.19
N ASN A 373 -12.55 -31.82 1.04
CA ASN A 373 -12.32 -32.64 2.23
C ASN A 373 -13.17 -33.92 2.23
N ASP A 374 -14.43 -33.84 1.81
CA ASP A 374 -15.31 -35.01 1.67
C ASP A 374 -14.74 -35.98 0.62
N VAL A 375 -14.29 -35.46 -0.53
CA VAL A 375 -13.65 -36.28 -1.57
C VAL A 375 -12.34 -36.89 -1.07
N ALA A 376 -11.50 -36.14 -0.35
CA ALA A 376 -10.25 -36.65 0.23
C ALA A 376 -10.51 -37.78 1.25
N SER A 377 -11.55 -37.64 2.07
CA SER A 377 -12.00 -38.70 2.98
C SER A 377 -12.45 -39.94 2.20
N SER A 378 -13.24 -39.77 1.13
CA SER A 378 -13.71 -40.87 0.28
C SER A 378 -12.57 -41.60 -0.44
N VAL A 379 -11.58 -40.87 -0.96
CA VAL A 379 -10.38 -41.46 -1.59
C VAL A 379 -9.56 -42.24 -0.57
N THR A 380 -9.39 -41.71 0.65
CA THR A 380 -8.68 -42.40 1.74
C THR A 380 -9.42 -43.68 2.14
N ALA A 381 -10.74 -43.63 2.26
CA ALA A 381 -11.57 -44.80 2.54
C ALA A 381 -11.47 -45.85 1.42
N THR A 382 -11.42 -45.41 0.16
CA THR A 382 -11.25 -46.28 -1.01
C THR A 382 -9.89 -46.97 -1.01
N ALA A 383 -8.81 -46.24 -0.73
CA ALA A 383 -7.46 -46.80 -0.63
C ALA A 383 -7.38 -47.86 0.49
N LYS A 384 -7.97 -47.56 1.66
CA LYS A 384 -8.06 -48.51 2.77
C LYS A 384 -8.89 -49.74 2.40
N GLY A 385 -10.06 -49.55 1.81
CA GLY A 385 -10.94 -50.65 1.37
C GLY A 385 -10.28 -51.54 0.32
N ALA A 386 -9.50 -50.96 -0.60
CA ALA A 386 -8.71 -51.71 -1.56
C ALA A 386 -7.62 -52.56 -0.88
N ALA A 387 -6.91 -52.01 0.10
CA ALA A 387 -5.91 -52.76 0.87
C ALA A 387 -6.51 -53.91 1.69
N GLU A 388 -7.65 -53.68 2.34
CA GLU A 388 -8.39 -54.71 3.10
C GLU A 388 -8.91 -55.82 2.17
N THR A 389 -9.50 -55.44 1.02
CA THR A 389 -9.98 -56.40 0.00
C THR A 389 -8.83 -57.28 -0.50
N ARG A 390 -7.66 -56.69 -0.73
CA ARG A 390 -6.44 -57.43 -1.12
C ARG A 390 -5.99 -58.45 -0.08
N ALA A 391 -5.99 -58.07 1.19
CA ALA A 391 -5.65 -58.98 2.27
C ALA A 391 -6.60 -60.18 2.31
N ALA A 392 -7.92 -59.93 2.16
CA ALA A 392 -8.93 -60.98 2.08
C ALA A 392 -8.74 -61.87 0.85
N MET A 393 -8.47 -61.31 -0.33
CA MET A 393 -8.20 -62.09 -1.55
C MET A 393 -6.95 -62.97 -1.40
N SER A 394 -5.90 -62.49 -0.73
CA SER A 394 -4.71 -63.30 -0.42
C SER A 394 -5.00 -64.49 0.49
N GLU A 395 -5.97 -64.36 1.40
CA GLU A 395 -6.43 -65.46 2.24
C GLU A 395 -7.23 -66.48 1.42
N VAL A 396 -8.18 -66.02 0.59
CA VAL A 396 -8.95 -66.90 -0.31
C VAL A 396 -8.05 -67.64 -1.31
N ALA A 397 -7.02 -66.99 -1.84
CA ALA A 397 -6.04 -67.63 -2.72
C ALA A 397 -5.30 -68.78 -2.01
N ARG A 398 -4.87 -68.55 -0.75
CA ARG A 398 -4.22 -69.58 0.07
C ARG A 398 -5.16 -70.75 0.38
N ASP A 399 -6.44 -70.47 0.62
CA ASP A 399 -7.43 -71.53 0.86
C ASP A 399 -7.72 -72.33 -0.42
N ALA A 400 -7.78 -71.68 -1.58
CA ALA A 400 -7.91 -72.36 -2.87
C ALA A 400 -6.70 -73.29 -3.15
N ASP A 401 -5.47 -72.82 -2.93
CA ASP A 401 -4.25 -73.63 -3.07
C ASP A 401 -4.25 -74.85 -2.14
N ARG A 402 -4.66 -74.66 -0.88
CA ARG A 402 -4.81 -75.76 0.09
C ARG A 402 -5.88 -76.75 -0.36
N ALA A 403 -7.03 -76.27 -0.82
CA ALA A 403 -8.11 -77.12 -1.28
C ALA A 403 -7.73 -77.91 -2.54
N ALA A 404 -7.02 -77.29 -3.49
CA ALA A 404 -6.46 -77.96 -4.66
C ALA A 404 -5.48 -79.09 -4.26
N THR A 405 -4.64 -78.84 -3.25
CA THR A 405 -3.73 -79.86 -2.70
C THR A 405 -4.49 -81.06 -2.12
N VAL A 406 -5.54 -80.82 -1.32
CA VAL A 406 -6.38 -81.88 -0.73
C VAL A 406 -7.13 -82.68 -1.78
N VAL A 407 -7.69 -82.01 -2.80
CA VAL A 407 -8.35 -82.67 -3.93
C VAL A 407 -7.37 -83.57 -4.67
N SER A 408 -6.17 -83.08 -4.99
CA SER A 408 -5.12 -83.86 -5.64
C SER A 408 -4.74 -85.12 -4.83
N GLN A 409 -4.55 -84.98 -3.51
CA GLN A 409 -4.29 -86.12 -2.63
C GLN A 409 -5.45 -87.13 -2.60
N THR A 410 -6.69 -86.63 -2.67
CA THR A 410 -7.91 -87.45 -2.67
C THR A 410 -8.04 -88.25 -3.97
N ILE A 411 -7.72 -87.64 -5.13
CA ILE A 411 -7.67 -88.34 -6.42
C ILE A 411 -6.66 -89.49 -6.33
N VAL A 412 -5.45 -89.23 -5.83
CA VAL A 412 -4.41 -90.26 -5.65
C VAL A 412 -4.91 -91.41 -4.77
N ALA A 413 -5.56 -91.11 -3.65
CA ALA A 413 -6.11 -92.12 -2.75
C ALA A 413 -7.20 -92.97 -3.42
N MET A 414 -8.12 -92.33 -4.15
CA MET A 414 -9.21 -93.03 -4.85
C MET A 414 -8.69 -93.88 -6.01
N THR A 415 -7.69 -93.43 -6.77
CA THR A 415 -6.98 -94.27 -7.75
C THR A 415 -6.30 -95.47 -7.10
N GLY A 416 -5.77 -95.30 -5.88
CA GLY A 416 -5.26 -96.38 -5.04
C GLY A 416 -6.33 -97.42 -4.70
N ILE A 417 -7.53 -96.99 -4.30
CA ILE A 417 -8.68 -97.87 -4.02
C ILE A 417 -9.11 -98.61 -5.30
N GLU A 418 -9.21 -97.90 -6.43
CA GLU A 418 -9.57 -98.49 -7.72
C GLU A 418 -8.58 -99.60 -8.13
N LYS A 419 -7.28 -99.38 -7.93
CA LYS A 419 -6.23 -100.40 -8.12
C LYS A 419 -6.41 -101.59 -7.18
N SER A 420 -6.70 -101.35 -5.90
CA SER A 420 -6.95 -102.41 -4.92
C SER A 420 -8.16 -103.28 -5.30
N SER A 421 -9.27 -102.66 -5.72
CA SER A 421 -10.49 -103.35 -6.17
C SER A 421 -10.24 -104.24 -7.40
N ARG A 422 -9.38 -103.80 -8.33
CA ARG A 422 -8.95 -104.63 -9.48
C ARG A 422 -8.18 -105.88 -9.03
N GLU A 423 -7.24 -105.74 -8.09
CA GLU A 423 -6.50 -106.87 -7.55
C GLU A 423 -7.41 -107.84 -6.79
N ILE A 424 -8.35 -107.34 -5.98
CA ILE A 424 -9.34 -108.19 -5.30
C ILE A 424 -10.20 -108.94 -6.33
N THR A 425 -10.64 -108.29 -7.42
CA THR A 425 -11.39 -108.94 -8.50
C THR A 425 -10.61 -110.08 -9.16
N LYS A 426 -9.29 -109.92 -9.31
CA LYS A 426 -8.40 -110.96 -9.83
C LYS A 426 -8.29 -112.14 -8.85
N ILE A 427 -8.12 -111.86 -7.56
CA ILE A 427 -8.04 -112.87 -6.50
C ILE A 427 -9.35 -113.66 -6.40
N THR A 428 -10.52 -113.00 -6.41
CA THR A 428 -11.82 -113.68 -6.35
C THR A 428 -12.08 -114.52 -7.59
N GLY A 429 -11.57 -114.11 -8.76
CA GLY A 429 -11.57 -114.93 -9.97
C GLY A 429 -10.79 -116.24 -9.81
N VAL A 430 -9.59 -116.18 -9.22
CA VAL A 430 -8.80 -117.37 -8.90
C VAL A 430 -9.51 -118.27 -7.88
N ILE A 431 -10.20 -117.69 -6.89
CA ILE A 431 -10.98 -118.47 -5.91
C ILE A 431 -12.16 -119.20 -6.56
N ASP A 432 -12.92 -118.56 -7.46
CA ASP A 432 -14.00 -119.22 -8.23
C ASP A 432 -13.45 -120.36 -9.11
N GLU A 433 -12.27 -120.16 -9.71
CA GLU A 433 -11.58 -121.21 -10.48
C GLU A 433 -11.15 -122.40 -9.60
N ILE A 434 -10.55 -122.16 -8.43
CA ILE A 434 -10.18 -123.20 -7.46
C ILE A 434 -11.43 -123.95 -6.99
N ALA A 435 -12.52 -123.24 -6.71
CA ALA A 435 -13.79 -123.84 -6.30
C ALA A 435 -14.38 -124.72 -7.41
N PHE A 436 -14.31 -124.29 -8.67
CA PHE A 436 -14.72 -125.07 -9.83
C PHE A 436 -13.89 -126.35 -10.00
N GLN A 437 -12.55 -126.23 -9.93
CA GLN A 437 -11.64 -127.38 -9.97
C GLN A 437 -11.92 -128.37 -8.83
N THR A 438 -12.13 -127.87 -7.60
CA THR A 438 -12.47 -128.69 -6.43
C THR A 438 -13.80 -129.42 -6.60
N ASN A 439 -14.82 -128.76 -7.18
CA ASN A 439 -16.10 -129.38 -7.49
C ASN A 439 -15.97 -130.48 -8.56
N LEU A 440 -15.09 -130.33 -9.56
CA LEU A 440 -14.79 -131.38 -10.54
C LEU A 440 -14.02 -132.56 -9.92
N LEU A 441 -13.01 -132.28 -9.08
CA LEU A 441 -12.27 -133.31 -8.33
C LEU A 441 -13.20 -134.12 -7.42
N ALA A 442 -14.10 -133.45 -6.70
CA ALA A 442 -15.08 -134.08 -5.83
C ALA A 442 -16.11 -134.91 -6.62
N LEU A 443 -16.49 -134.46 -7.82
CA LEU A 443 -17.32 -135.24 -8.73
C LEU A 443 -16.61 -136.52 -9.16
N ASN A 444 -15.34 -136.43 -9.57
CA ASN A 444 -14.54 -137.60 -9.97
C ASN A 444 -14.39 -138.59 -8.80
N ALA A 445 -14.10 -138.09 -7.59
CA ALA A 445 -14.01 -138.91 -6.38
C ALA A 445 -15.34 -139.61 -6.04
N ARG A 446 -16.48 -138.93 -6.21
CA ARG A 446 -17.81 -139.51 -6.01
C ARG A 446 -18.11 -140.62 -7.02
N VAL A 447 -17.71 -140.45 -8.28
CA VAL A 447 -17.85 -141.47 -9.33
C VAL A 447 -17.01 -142.70 -9.00
N GLU A 448 -15.75 -142.52 -8.59
CA GLU A 448 -14.87 -143.65 -8.22
C GLU A 448 -15.37 -144.35 -6.94
N ALA A 449 -15.90 -143.60 -5.97
CA ALA A 449 -16.54 -144.16 -4.78
C ALA A 449 -17.78 -145.00 -5.11
N ALA A 450 -18.60 -144.58 -6.09
CA ALA A 450 -19.73 -145.38 -6.58
C ALA A 450 -19.27 -146.66 -7.28
N ARG A 451 -18.14 -146.60 -7.99
CA ARG A 451 -17.51 -147.75 -8.66
C ARG A 451 -16.98 -148.80 -7.68
N ALA A 452 -16.52 -148.36 -6.50
CA ALA A 452 -16.03 -149.24 -5.43
C ALA A 452 -17.15 -149.93 -4.60
N GLY A 453 -18.43 -149.67 -4.88
CA GLY A 453 -19.56 -150.35 -4.23
C GLY A 453 -19.67 -150.08 -2.72
N GLU A 454 -19.91 -151.11 -1.92
CA GLU A 454 -20.09 -151.00 -0.45
C GLU A 454 -18.87 -150.40 0.27
N ALA A 455 -17.64 -150.69 -0.19
CA ALA A 455 -16.41 -150.18 0.40
C ALA A 455 -16.22 -148.66 0.18
N GLY A 456 -16.88 -148.09 -0.83
CA GLY A 456 -16.77 -146.68 -1.21
C GLY A 456 -17.77 -145.74 -0.51
N LYS A 457 -18.73 -146.25 0.27
CA LYS A 457 -19.81 -145.43 0.88
C LYS A 457 -19.30 -144.26 1.70
N GLY A 458 -18.27 -144.46 2.53
CA GLY A 458 -17.67 -143.38 3.33
C GLY A 458 -17.01 -142.30 2.47
N PHE A 459 -16.28 -142.70 1.43
CA PHE A 459 -15.68 -141.77 0.46
C PHE A 459 -16.72 -141.00 -0.35
N ALA A 460 -17.85 -141.63 -0.69
CA ALA A 460 -18.94 -140.97 -1.41
C ALA A 460 -19.57 -139.83 -0.60
N VAL A 461 -19.72 -140.00 0.72
CA VAL A 461 -20.23 -138.94 1.63
C VAL A 461 -19.24 -137.78 1.70
N VAL A 462 -17.95 -138.06 1.91
CA VAL A 462 -16.91 -137.01 1.95
C VAL A 462 -16.84 -136.26 0.61
N ALA A 463 -16.88 -136.98 -0.52
CA ALA A 463 -16.88 -136.37 -1.85
C ALA A 463 -18.12 -135.49 -2.08
N GLN A 464 -19.29 -135.86 -1.55
CA GLN A 464 -20.48 -135.02 -1.61
C GLN A 464 -20.35 -133.75 -0.74
N GLU A 465 -19.78 -133.85 0.46
CA GLU A 465 -19.56 -132.71 1.35
C GLU A 465 -18.53 -131.73 0.77
N VAL A 466 -17.41 -132.23 0.23
CA VAL A 466 -16.41 -131.41 -0.47
C VAL A 466 -17.02 -130.71 -1.67
N ARG A 467 -17.90 -131.39 -2.41
CA ARG A 467 -18.61 -130.78 -3.55
C ARG A 467 -19.58 -129.68 -3.11
N ALA A 468 -20.31 -129.90 -2.02
CA ALA A 468 -21.21 -128.90 -1.45
C ALA A 468 -20.42 -127.66 -0.97
N LEU A 469 -19.29 -127.86 -0.29
CA LEU A 469 -18.39 -126.79 0.13
C LEU A 469 -17.83 -126.02 -1.08
N ALA A 470 -17.36 -126.72 -2.12
CA ALA A 470 -16.86 -126.10 -3.35
C ALA A 470 -17.92 -125.24 -4.04
N ARG A 471 -19.19 -125.70 -4.12
CA ARG A 471 -20.30 -124.89 -4.64
C ARG A 471 -20.54 -123.63 -3.79
N ARG A 472 -20.54 -123.75 -2.46
CA ARG A 472 -20.68 -122.60 -1.56
C ARG A 472 -19.53 -121.61 -1.70
N SER A 473 -18.30 -122.08 -1.88
CA SER A 473 -17.14 -121.22 -2.13
C SER A 473 -17.24 -120.47 -3.46
N ALA A 474 -17.69 -121.13 -4.53
CA ALA A 474 -17.92 -120.48 -5.83
C ALA A 474 -19.02 -119.41 -5.76
N GLU A 475 -20.12 -119.70 -5.05
CA GLU A 475 -21.20 -118.75 -4.82
C GLU A 475 -20.73 -117.52 -4.04
N ALA A 476 -20.04 -117.72 -2.91
CA ALA A 476 -19.45 -116.63 -2.13
C ALA A 476 -18.42 -115.81 -2.94
N ALA A 477 -17.57 -116.47 -3.74
CA ALA A 477 -16.62 -115.78 -4.61
C ALA A 477 -17.32 -114.87 -5.63
N ARG A 478 -18.46 -115.31 -6.19
CA ARG A 478 -19.26 -114.51 -7.12
C ARG A 478 -19.97 -113.35 -6.45
N GLU A 479 -20.49 -113.54 -5.24
CA GLU A 479 -21.06 -112.44 -4.44
C GLU A 479 -20.02 -111.37 -4.13
N ILE A 480 -18.82 -111.76 -3.67
CA ILE A 480 -17.71 -110.83 -3.44
C ILE A 480 -17.34 -110.11 -4.73
N LYS A 481 -17.23 -110.85 -5.85
CA LYS A 481 -16.92 -110.25 -7.16
C LYS A 481 -17.96 -109.21 -7.59
N GLN A 482 -19.25 -109.46 -7.33
CA GLN A 482 -20.31 -108.50 -7.63
C GLN A 482 -20.24 -107.26 -6.73
N LEU A 483 -20.01 -107.43 -5.42
CA LEU A 483 -19.83 -106.31 -4.49
C LEU A 483 -18.64 -105.43 -4.88
N ILE A 484 -17.49 -106.03 -5.20
CA ILE A 484 -16.29 -105.30 -5.63
C ILE A 484 -16.53 -104.57 -6.96
N LYS A 485 -17.30 -105.15 -7.88
CA LYS A 485 -17.68 -104.49 -9.13
C LYS A 485 -18.51 -103.22 -8.87
N VAL A 486 -19.47 -103.29 -7.94
CA VAL A 486 -20.26 -102.11 -7.53
C VAL A 486 -19.36 -101.06 -6.90
N SER A 487 -18.54 -101.43 -5.91
CA SER A 487 -17.60 -100.51 -5.27
C SER A 487 -16.61 -99.88 -6.25
N ALA A 488 -16.12 -100.62 -7.25
CA ALA A 488 -15.26 -100.07 -8.29
C ALA A 488 -15.98 -99.02 -9.15
N SER A 489 -17.27 -99.22 -9.44
CA SER A 489 -18.09 -98.22 -10.14
C SER A 489 -18.27 -96.96 -9.28
N GLU A 490 -18.60 -97.11 -8.00
CA GLU A 490 -18.76 -95.97 -7.07
C GLU A 490 -17.47 -95.17 -6.91
N VAL A 491 -16.31 -95.83 -6.83
CA VAL A 491 -14.99 -95.17 -6.79
C VAL A 491 -14.71 -94.43 -8.09
N LYS A 492 -15.07 -95.00 -9.25
CA LYS A 492 -14.93 -94.33 -10.55
C LYS A 492 -15.80 -93.08 -10.64
N ASP A 493 -17.04 -93.14 -10.16
CA ASP A 493 -17.93 -91.98 -10.14
C ASP A 493 -17.42 -90.93 -9.12
N GLY A 494 -16.93 -91.37 -7.96
CA GLY A 494 -16.31 -90.50 -6.95
C GLY A 494 -15.06 -89.79 -7.47
N THR A 495 -14.15 -90.49 -8.17
CA THR A 495 -12.97 -89.87 -8.79
C THR A 495 -13.35 -88.80 -9.82
N ARG A 496 -14.38 -89.04 -10.64
CA ARG A 496 -14.89 -88.06 -11.60
C ARG A 496 -15.38 -86.79 -10.89
N LEU A 497 -16.21 -86.93 -9.87
CA LEU A 497 -16.74 -85.78 -9.10
C LEU A 497 -15.64 -85.00 -8.38
N VAL A 498 -14.65 -85.68 -7.81
CA VAL A 498 -13.51 -85.04 -7.15
C VAL A 498 -12.61 -84.31 -8.18
N SER A 499 -12.41 -84.88 -9.37
CA SER A 499 -11.68 -84.22 -10.46
C SER A 499 -12.39 -82.95 -10.92
N GLU A 500 -13.70 -83.02 -11.14
CA GLU A 500 -14.54 -81.86 -11.50
C GLU A 500 -14.48 -80.78 -10.41
N THR A 501 -14.49 -81.18 -9.13
CA THR A 501 -14.28 -80.27 -8.00
C THR A 501 -12.91 -79.59 -8.07
N GLY A 502 -11.85 -80.31 -8.46
CA GLY A 502 -10.51 -79.75 -8.63
C GLY A 502 -10.46 -78.67 -9.72
N GLU A 503 -11.10 -78.90 -10.86
CA GLU A 503 -11.20 -77.90 -11.95
C GLU A 503 -11.94 -76.63 -11.50
N PHE A 504 -13.00 -76.77 -10.70
CA PHE A 504 -13.70 -75.61 -10.12
C PHE A 504 -12.81 -74.81 -9.16
N ILE A 505 -12.00 -75.47 -8.32
CA ILE A 505 -11.10 -74.78 -7.40
C ILE A 505 -9.99 -74.04 -8.16
N ASP A 506 -9.45 -74.63 -9.22
CA ASP A 506 -8.45 -73.98 -10.08
C ASP A 506 -9.04 -72.73 -10.77
N SER A 507 -10.28 -72.83 -11.26
CA SER A 507 -11.03 -71.69 -11.82
C SER A 507 -11.23 -70.57 -10.78
N ILE A 508 -11.51 -70.90 -9.52
CA ILE A 508 -11.61 -69.92 -8.43
C ILE A 508 -10.26 -69.24 -8.22
N GLY A 509 -9.16 -69.99 -8.19
CA GLY A 509 -7.80 -69.43 -8.08
C GLY A 509 -7.50 -68.39 -9.18
N GLY A 510 -7.82 -68.71 -10.44
CA GLY A 510 -7.67 -67.78 -11.56
C GLY A 510 -8.52 -66.51 -11.44
N ARG A 511 -9.77 -66.64 -10.95
CA ARG A 511 -10.66 -65.48 -10.69
C ARG A 511 -10.13 -64.60 -9.55
N VAL A 512 -9.58 -65.20 -8.49
CA VAL A 512 -8.97 -64.44 -7.38
C VAL A 512 -7.76 -63.65 -7.87
N GLY A 513 -6.90 -64.25 -8.72
CA GLY A 513 -5.79 -63.52 -9.33
C GLY A 513 -6.23 -62.33 -10.20
N SER A 514 -7.34 -62.49 -10.93
CA SER A 514 -7.92 -61.40 -11.72
C SER A 514 -8.47 -60.26 -10.82
N LEU A 515 -9.09 -60.61 -9.69
CA LEU A 515 -9.57 -59.63 -8.71
C LEU A 515 -8.41 -58.87 -8.04
N ASP A 516 -7.31 -59.55 -7.69
CA ASP A 516 -6.13 -58.88 -7.14
C ASP A 516 -5.56 -57.81 -8.10
N ALA A 517 -5.51 -58.13 -9.40
CA ALA A 517 -5.07 -57.18 -10.42
C ALA A 517 -5.98 -55.94 -10.49
N ILE A 518 -7.30 -56.11 -10.45
CA ILE A 518 -8.26 -54.99 -10.45
C ILE A 518 -8.09 -54.13 -9.19
N VAL A 519 -8.01 -54.77 -8.02
CA VAL A 519 -7.83 -54.05 -6.75
C VAL A 519 -6.48 -53.33 -6.72
N SER A 520 -5.46 -53.84 -7.41
CA SER A 520 -4.20 -53.13 -7.65
C SER A 520 -4.36 -51.80 -8.34
N ILE A 521 -5.15 -51.80 -9.41
CA ILE A 521 -5.39 -50.61 -10.22
C ILE A 521 -6.17 -49.59 -9.37
N ILE A 522 -7.17 -50.04 -8.61
CA ILE A 522 -7.94 -49.17 -7.71
C ILE A 522 -7.04 -48.54 -6.65
N ALA A 523 -6.17 -49.32 -6.00
CA ALA A 523 -5.26 -48.81 -4.97
C ALA A 523 -4.31 -47.74 -5.55
N LYS A 524 -3.73 -48.01 -6.73
CA LYS A 524 -2.86 -47.06 -7.41
C LYS A 524 -3.61 -45.78 -7.83
N ALA A 525 -4.81 -45.92 -8.38
CA ALA A 525 -5.64 -44.78 -8.77
C ALA A 525 -6.03 -43.91 -7.55
N ALA A 526 -6.33 -44.54 -6.41
CA ALA A 526 -6.62 -43.81 -5.18
C ALA A 526 -5.38 -43.04 -4.66
N GLU A 527 -4.18 -43.61 -4.79
CA GLU A 527 -2.94 -42.92 -4.42
C GLU A 527 -2.64 -41.71 -5.32
N GLU A 528 -2.84 -41.86 -6.63
CA GLU A 528 -2.72 -40.77 -7.63
C GLU A 528 -3.77 -39.67 -7.38
N GLN A 529 -5.02 -40.04 -7.06
CA GLN A 529 -6.08 -39.11 -6.68
C GLN A 529 -5.74 -38.36 -5.39
N ALA A 530 -5.20 -39.04 -4.38
CA ALA A 530 -4.78 -38.41 -3.12
C ALA A 530 -3.63 -37.40 -3.34
N GLN A 531 -2.74 -37.66 -4.30
CA GLN A 531 -1.71 -36.69 -4.70
C GLN A 531 -2.34 -35.49 -5.41
N THR A 532 -3.26 -35.72 -6.33
CA THR A 532 -3.98 -34.65 -7.05
C THR A 532 -4.78 -33.76 -6.10
N LEU A 533 -5.43 -34.33 -5.09
CA LEU A 533 -6.14 -33.56 -4.07
C LEU A 533 -5.21 -32.69 -3.23
N ARG A 534 -3.97 -33.11 -2.99
CA ARG A 534 -2.94 -32.26 -2.34
C ARG A 534 -2.51 -31.09 -3.22
N ASP A 535 -2.52 -31.26 -4.55
CA ASP A 535 -2.27 -30.16 -5.49
C ASP A 535 -3.46 -29.18 -5.52
N VAL A 536 -4.69 -29.70 -5.52
CA VAL A 536 -5.92 -28.90 -5.42
C VAL A 536 -5.97 -28.10 -4.12
N ASP A 537 -5.62 -28.71 -2.99
CA ASP A 537 -5.57 -28.02 -1.69
C ASP A 537 -4.57 -26.85 -1.71
N ARG A 538 -3.39 -27.03 -2.32
CA ARG A 538 -2.44 -25.93 -2.53
C ARG A 538 -3.01 -24.82 -3.43
N ALA A 539 -3.73 -25.17 -4.49
CA ALA A 539 -4.36 -24.18 -5.37
C ALA A 539 -5.46 -23.39 -4.64
N ILE A 540 -6.29 -24.06 -3.84
CA ILE A 540 -7.32 -23.46 -3.00
C ILE A 540 -6.72 -22.46 -2.01
N ASN A 541 -5.63 -22.82 -1.32
CA ASN A 541 -4.92 -21.91 -0.43
C ASN A 541 -4.39 -20.66 -1.17
N GLY A 542 -3.95 -20.81 -2.42
CA GLY A 542 -3.59 -19.70 -3.29
C GLY A 542 -4.76 -18.79 -3.64
N ILE A 543 -5.94 -19.36 -3.89
CA ILE A 543 -7.19 -18.63 -4.16
C ILE A 543 -7.66 -17.89 -2.90
N ASP A 544 -7.57 -18.49 -1.70
CA ASP A 544 -7.91 -17.81 -0.44
C ASP A 544 -7.04 -16.58 -0.24
N ALA A 545 -5.72 -16.72 -0.40
CA ALA A 545 -4.78 -15.61 -0.29
C ALA A 545 -5.03 -14.51 -1.33
N ALA A 546 -5.46 -14.87 -2.55
CA ALA A 546 -5.84 -13.89 -3.57
C ALA A 546 -7.16 -13.19 -3.22
N THR A 547 -8.13 -13.92 -2.67
CA THR A 547 -9.44 -13.39 -2.25
C THR A 547 -9.28 -12.39 -1.10
N ARG A 548 -8.48 -12.72 -0.09
CA ARG A 548 -8.15 -11.81 1.03
C ARG A 548 -7.41 -10.56 0.57
N ARG A 549 -6.43 -10.70 -0.32
CA ARG A 549 -5.75 -9.54 -0.93
C ARG A 549 -6.71 -8.69 -1.74
N GLY A 550 -7.65 -9.33 -2.44
CA GLY A 550 -8.70 -8.64 -3.16
C GLY A 550 -9.59 -7.79 -2.25
N ALA A 551 -10.02 -8.33 -1.11
CA ALA A 551 -10.79 -7.59 -0.11
C ALA A 551 -10.00 -6.38 0.43
N ALA A 552 -8.73 -6.57 0.79
CA ALA A 552 -7.87 -5.48 1.24
C ALA A 552 -7.66 -4.39 0.17
N LEU A 553 -7.50 -4.79 -1.10
CA LEU A 553 -7.42 -3.86 -2.22
C LEU A 553 -8.72 -3.07 -2.42
N ALA A 554 -9.88 -3.70 -2.22
CA ALA A 554 -11.16 -3.00 -2.27
C ALA A 554 -11.26 -1.92 -1.18
N GLU A 555 -10.86 -2.24 0.05
CA GLU A 555 -10.78 -1.25 1.14
C GLU A 555 -9.84 -0.09 0.80
N GLN A 556 -8.66 -0.40 0.25
CA GLN A 556 -7.69 0.61 -0.19
C GLN A 556 -8.25 1.49 -1.32
N PHE A 557 -8.95 0.92 -2.30
CA PHE A 557 -9.59 1.70 -3.37
C PHE A 557 -10.74 2.55 -2.84
N ALA A 558 -11.52 2.06 -1.89
CA ALA A 558 -12.56 2.85 -1.24
C ALA A 558 -11.97 4.06 -0.50
N ALA A 559 -10.87 3.85 0.26
CA ALA A 559 -10.15 4.91 0.94
C ALA A 559 -9.56 5.93 -0.03
N THR A 560 -8.90 5.46 -1.10
CA THR A 560 -8.31 6.31 -2.15
C THR A 560 -9.40 7.14 -2.84
N GLY A 561 -10.53 6.51 -3.19
CA GLY A 561 -11.68 7.22 -3.76
C GLY A 561 -12.23 8.27 -2.80
N HIS A 562 -12.21 8.04 -1.48
CA HIS A 562 -12.62 9.05 -0.51
C HIS A 562 -11.67 10.25 -0.48
N THR A 563 -10.36 10.01 -0.51
CA THR A 563 -9.34 11.07 -0.59
C THR A 563 -9.48 11.88 -1.87
N VAL A 564 -9.62 11.24 -3.04
CA VAL A 564 -9.78 11.94 -4.32
C VAL A 564 -11.06 12.78 -4.35
N ALA A 565 -12.16 12.28 -3.78
CA ALA A 565 -13.39 13.07 -3.65
C ALA A 565 -13.19 14.28 -2.73
N HIS A 566 -12.45 14.11 -1.63
CA HIS A 566 -12.13 15.20 -0.72
C HIS A 566 -11.25 16.27 -1.39
N ASP A 567 -10.20 15.86 -2.10
CA ASP A 567 -9.32 16.78 -2.83
C ASP A 567 -10.07 17.52 -3.95
N GLY A 568 -10.98 16.82 -4.65
CA GLY A 568 -11.89 17.42 -5.63
C GLY A 568 -12.79 18.48 -5.01
N ALA A 569 -13.39 18.21 -3.86
CA ALA A 569 -14.21 19.16 -3.12
C ALA A 569 -13.39 20.36 -2.62
N ALA A 570 -12.20 20.13 -2.08
CA ALA A 570 -11.29 21.19 -1.63
C ALA A 570 -10.85 22.11 -2.78
N LEU A 571 -10.60 21.55 -3.97
CA LEU A 571 -10.32 22.35 -5.18
C LEU A 571 -11.52 23.22 -5.57
N MET A 572 -12.74 22.69 -5.48
CA MET A 572 -13.97 23.43 -5.78
C MET A 572 -14.20 24.56 -4.75
N ASP A 573 -13.92 24.33 -3.47
CA ASP A 573 -14.00 25.35 -2.41
C ASP A 573 -12.98 26.48 -2.65
N LEU A 574 -11.74 26.16 -3.03
CA LEU A 574 -10.70 27.15 -3.30
C LEU A 574 -11.05 28.09 -4.47
N ILE A 575 -11.83 27.60 -5.44
CA ILE A 575 -12.25 28.41 -6.59
C ILE A 575 -13.67 28.98 -6.44
N ALA A 576 -14.40 28.64 -5.37
CA ALA A 576 -15.78 29.07 -5.13
C ALA A 576 -15.90 30.60 -4.99
N ASP A 577 -14.83 31.24 -4.51
CA ASP A 577 -14.74 32.70 -4.38
C ASP A 577 -14.63 33.41 -5.75
N PHE A 578 -14.26 32.69 -6.81
CA PHE A 578 -14.15 33.25 -8.15
C PHE A 578 -15.46 33.13 -8.93
N ARG A 579 -16.04 34.26 -9.32
CA ARG A 579 -17.20 34.29 -10.22
C ARG A 579 -16.74 34.16 -11.67
N VAL A 580 -17.10 33.03 -12.27
CA VAL A 580 -16.98 32.78 -13.70
C VAL A 580 -18.35 32.83 -14.37
N GLU A 581 -18.40 33.19 -15.65
CA GLU A 581 -19.67 33.25 -16.37
C GLU A 581 -20.28 31.85 -16.51
N ALA A 582 -21.52 31.69 -16.05
CA ALA A 582 -22.30 30.45 -16.13
C ALA A 582 -22.68 30.16 -17.60
N GLY A 583 -21.70 29.71 -18.39
CA GLY A 583 -21.86 29.55 -19.83
C GLY A 583 -20.56 29.44 -20.61
N TYR A 584 -19.40 29.72 -20.00
CA TYR A 584 -18.10 29.45 -20.63
C TYR A 584 -17.79 27.93 -20.59
N ARG A 585 -18.58 27.17 -21.36
CA ARG A 585 -18.16 25.87 -21.87
C ARG A 585 -17.19 26.17 -23.01
N VAL A 586 -15.90 26.00 -22.75
CA VAL A 586 -14.93 25.81 -23.83
C VAL A 586 -15.53 24.79 -24.78
N GLY A 587 -15.67 25.15 -26.06
CA GLY A 587 -16.14 24.25 -27.10
C GLY A 587 -15.41 22.93 -26.96
N GLY A 588 -16.16 21.89 -26.57
CA GLY A 588 -15.57 20.59 -26.28
C GLY A 588 -14.79 20.11 -27.50
N PRO A 589 -13.64 19.44 -27.33
CA PRO A 589 -13.21 18.54 -28.39
C PRO A 589 -14.39 17.60 -28.66
N ALA A 590 -14.72 17.45 -29.95
CA ALA A 590 -15.84 16.69 -30.45
C ALA A 590 -16.11 15.47 -29.58
N SER A 591 -17.37 15.32 -29.17
CA SER A 591 -17.88 14.17 -28.46
C SER A 591 -17.26 12.90 -29.05
N LEU A 592 -16.28 12.33 -28.34
CA LEU A 592 -16.05 10.91 -28.45
C LEU A 592 -17.27 10.28 -27.82
N THR A 593 -18.30 10.12 -28.65
CA THR A 593 -19.37 9.16 -28.42
C THR A 593 -18.69 7.91 -27.88
N PRO A 594 -19.03 7.43 -26.67
CA PRO A 594 -18.56 6.13 -26.24
C PRO A 594 -19.13 5.16 -27.26
N SER A 595 -18.27 4.66 -28.13
CA SER A 595 -18.57 3.55 -29.02
C SER A 595 -18.97 2.41 -28.10
N HIS A 596 -20.27 2.19 -28.00
CA HIS A 596 -20.80 0.96 -27.48
C HIS A 596 -20.53 -0.09 -28.56
N GLN A 597 -19.31 -0.63 -28.59
CA GLN A 597 -19.02 -1.82 -29.38
C GLN A 597 -17.84 -2.62 -28.84
N ALA A 598 -18.13 -3.92 -28.76
CA ALA A 598 -17.24 -5.07 -28.73
C ALA A 598 -16.58 -5.40 -27.40
N GLY A 599 -16.82 -6.65 -26.98
CA GLY A 599 -16.41 -7.21 -25.72
C GLY A 599 -14.90 -7.18 -25.52
N SER A 600 -14.53 -7.23 -24.24
CA SER A 600 -13.19 -7.55 -23.79
C SER A 600 -12.61 -8.69 -24.63
N PRO A 601 -11.36 -8.60 -25.10
CA PRO A 601 -10.67 -9.78 -25.60
C PRO A 601 -10.61 -10.81 -24.46
N PRO A 602 -10.86 -12.09 -24.72
CA PRO A 602 -10.66 -13.11 -23.70
C PRO A 602 -9.20 -13.06 -23.26
N VAL A 603 -8.99 -13.03 -21.94
CA VAL A 603 -7.68 -13.28 -21.33
C VAL A 603 -7.14 -14.57 -21.96
N PRO A 604 -5.87 -14.63 -22.42
CA PRO A 604 -5.31 -15.89 -22.90
C PRO A 604 -5.30 -16.85 -21.71
N ARG A 605 -6.17 -17.85 -21.77
CA ARG A 605 -6.00 -19.08 -20.99
C ARG A 605 -4.59 -19.57 -21.30
N ALA A 606 -3.73 -19.59 -20.29
CA ALA A 606 -2.54 -20.40 -20.35
C ALA A 606 -3.01 -21.82 -20.69
N ALA A 607 -2.55 -22.33 -21.84
CA ALA A 607 -2.71 -23.72 -22.19
C ALA A 607 -1.96 -24.54 -21.15
N THR A 608 -2.67 -25.08 -20.18
CA THR A 608 -2.27 -26.33 -19.56
C THR A 608 -2.61 -27.41 -20.56
N ASP A 609 -1.65 -27.74 -21.43
CA ASP A 609 -1.59 -29.07 -22.02
C ASP A 609 -1.42 -30.05 -20.85
N GLY A 610 -2.54 -30.61 -20.41
CA GLY A 610 -2.65 -31.46 -19.24
C GLY A 610 -3.91 -32.32 -19.36
N ALA A 611 -3.85 -33.30 -20.26
CA ALA A 611 -4.63 -34.53 -20.32
C ALA A 611 -5.97 -34.57 -19.55
N THR A 612 -7.05 -34.10 -20.18
CA THR A 612 -8.42 -34.54 -19.86
C THR A 612 -9.19 -34.83 -21.14
N ALA A 613 -8.76 -35.87 -21.86
CA ALA A 613 -9.59 -36.57 -22.83
C ALA A 613 -10.22 -37.79 -22.15
N LEU A 614 -11.37 -37.56 -21.50
CA LEU A 614 -12.35 -38.61 -21.19
C LEU A 614 -13.72 -38.00 -21.46
N ALA A 615 -14.02 -37.84 -22.74
CA ALA A 615 -15.39 -37.76 -23.20
C ALA A 615 -16.00 -39.15 -23.01
N LEU A 616 -16.91 -39.27 -22.03
CA LEU A 616 -17.89 -40.34 -22.02
C LEU A 616 -18.94 -39.96 -23.07
N ASP A 617 -18.87 -40.60 -24.23
CA ASP A 617 -20.01 -40.70 -25.13
C ASP A 617 -21.10 -41.47 -24.40
N ALA A 618 -22.09 -40.73 -23.90
CA ALA A 618 -23.36 -41.30 -23.50
C ALA A 618 -24.17 -41.60 -24.77
N GLU A 619 -23.75 -42.63 -25.50
CA GLU A 619 -24.59 -43.28 -26.49
C GLU A 619 -25.53 -44.23 -25.72
N THR A 620 -26.75 -43.75 -25.49
CA THR A 620 -27.88 -44.58 -25.13
C THR A 620 -28.26 -45.44 -26.33
N ASP A 621 -27.70 -46.64 -26.45
CA ASP A 621 -28.45 -47.76 -27.02
C ASP A 621 -27.83 -49.14 -26.74
N GLY A 622 -28.69 -50.05 -26.28
CA GLY A 622 -28.59 -51.48 -26.59
C GLY A 622 -27.61 -52.36 -25.80
N TRP A 623 -27.96 -52.76 -24.57
CA TRP A 623 -27.65 -54.12 -24.07
C TRP A 623 -28.77 -54.63 -23.14
N ARG A 624 -29.81 -55.20 -23.77
CA ARG A 624 -30.59 -56.31 -23.19
C ARG A 624 -30.04 -57.58 -23.83
N GLU A 625 -29.90 -58.62 -23.01
CA GLU A 625 -29.32 -59.96 -23.31
C GLU A 625 -27.78 -60.02 -23.21
N PHE A 626 -27.27 -60.37 -22.03
CA PHE A 626 -26.75 -61.71 -21.73
C PHE A 626 -26.51 -61.90 -20.23
#